data_AF-A0AAW6D052-F1
#
_entry.id   AF-A0AAW6D052-F1
#
_cell.length_a   1.000
_cell.length_b   1.000
_cell.length_c   1.000
_cell.angle_alpha   90.00
_cell.angle_beta   90.00
_cell.angle_gamma   90.00
#
_symmetry.space_group_name_H-M   'P 1'
#
loop_
_entity.id
_entity.type
_entity.pdbx_description
1 polymer ?
#
loop_
_entity_poly.entity_id
_entity_poly.type
_entity_poly.pdbx_seq_one_letter_code
_entity_poly.pdbx_strand_id
1 'polypeptide(L)'
;MENKKVRVPRKAFLVCQNSYRKMLRDSENDKNLYNFADLSKAEKYQINRIAEEERINQWYRKYELNQALNKLNDQEQYIIQEIFFKGHSERELAEKMGLPEKTLNNHKHKILQKLRKIMAEN
;
A
#
# COMPACT_ATOMS: atom_id res chain seq x y z
N MET A 1 57.51 10.22 -1.98
CA MET A 1 58.04 11.20 -1.00
C MET A 1 58.48 10.42 0.22
N GLU A 2 59.75 10.53 0.62
CA GLU A 2 60.29 9.79 1.77
C GLU A 2 59.58 10.17 3.07
N ASN A 3 59.12 9.18 3.84
CA ASN A 3 58.53 9.36 5.17
C ASN A 3 59.62 9.78 6.17
N LYS A 4 60.00 11.06 6.15
CA LYS A 4 60.94 11.64 7.13
C LYS A 4 60.26 11.71 8.49
N LYS A 5 60.78 10.96 9.45
CA LYS A 5 60.32 11.00 10.85
C LYS A 5 60.87 12.26 11.52
N VAL A 6 60.00 13.05 12.11
CA VAL A 6 60.36 14.26 12.87
C VAL A 6 60.27 13.96 14.36
N ARG A 7 61.34 14.27 15.12
CA ARG A 7 61.34 14.12 16.58
C ARG A 7 60.50 15.24 17.20
N VAL A 8 59.45 14.86 17.94
CA VAL A 8 58.54 15.81 18.59
C VAL A 8 58.39 15.50 20.08
N PRO A 9 58.12 16.51 20.93
CA PRO A 9 57.75 16.28 22.32
C PRO A 9 56.50 15.41 22.45
N ARG A 10 56.47 14.52 23.46
CA ARG A 10 55.35 13.58 23.69
C ARG A 10 53.98 14.26 23.74
N LYS A 11 53.90 15.46 24.35
CA LYS A 11 52.66 16.24 24.42
C LYS A 11 52.15 16.63 23.04
N ALA A 12 53.01 17.11 22.16
CA ALA A 12 52.64 17.49 20.79
C ALA A 12 52.16 16.26 19.99
N PHE A 13 52.87 15.13 20.11
CA PHE A 13 52.46 13.88 19.46
C PHE A 13 51.06 13.41 19.91
N LEU A 14 50.78 13.44 21.21
CA LEU A 14 49.49 13.03 21.75
C LEU A 14 48.34 13.94 21.29
N VAL A 15 48.57 15.26 21.23
CA VAL A 15 47.58 16.21 20.73
C VAL A 15 47.25 15.90 19.26
N CYS A 16 48.27 15.73 18.41
CA CYS A 16 48.07 15.40 17.00
C CYS A 16 47.38 14.04 16.83
N GLN A 17 47.78 13.01 17.59
CA GLN A 17 47.17 11.70 17.52
C GLN A 17 45.70 11.73 17.95
N ASN A 18 45.37 12.43 19.04
CA ASN A 18 44.00 12.53 19.53
C ASN A 18 43.13 13.34 18.58
N SER A 19 43.66 14.44 18.03
CA SER A 19 42.98 15.21 16.98
C SER A 19 42.71 14.36 15.74
N TYR A 20 43.70 13.61 15.27
CA TYR A 20 43.54 12.71 14.13
C TYR A 20 42.51 11.60 14.38
N ARG A 21 42.54 10.96 15.56
CA ARG A 21 41.54 9.97 15.97
C ARG A 21 40.13 10.57 16.04
N LYS A 22 40.01 11.79 16.55
CA LYS A 22 38.74 12.52 16.58
C LYS A 22 38.23 12.78 15.17
N MET A 23 39.09 13.28 14.27
CA MET A 23 38.73 13.51 12.86
C MET A 23 38.26 12.24 12.16
N LEU A 24 38.93 11.10 12.38
CA LEU A 24 38.50 9.82 11.80
C LEU A 24 37.13 9.39 12.33
N ARG A 25 36.91 9.51 13.64
CA ARG A 25 35.61 9.23 14.27
C ARG A 25 34.51 10.14 13.73
N ASP A 26 34.78 11.43 13.63
CA ASP A 26 33.82 12.42 13.12
C ASP A 26 33.50 12.14 11.64
N SER A 27 34.49 11.77 10.82
CA SER A 27 34.28 11.38 9.42
C SER A 27 33.44 10.10 9.24
N GLU A 28 33.62 9.09 10.10
CA GLU A 28 32.75 7.91 10.10
C GLU A 28 31.32 8.24 10.54
N ASN A 29 31.17 9.12 11.52
CA ASN A 29 29.86 9.59 11.96
C ASN A 29 29.16 10.41 10.87
N ASP A 30 29.87 11.28 10.16
CA ASP A 30 29.34 12.07 9.04
C ASP A 30 28.91 11.18 7.88
N LYS A 31 29.66 10.11 7.57
CA LYS A 31 29.23 9.11 6.58
C LYS A 31 27.90 8.46 6.95
N ASN A 32 27.67 8.21 8.25
CA ASN A 32 26.39 7.70 8.73
C ASN A 32 25.29 8.76 8.74
N LEU A 33 25.63 10.05 8.84
CA LEU A 33 24.68 11.17 8.78
C LEU A 33 24.01 11.28 7.40
N TYR A 34 24.72 10.94 6.32
CA TYR A 34 24.16 10.89 4.96
C TYR A 34 23.08 9.82 4.78
N ASN A 35 22.96 8.82 5.67
CA ASN A 35 21.91 7.80 5.56
C ASN A 35 20.49 8.33 5.79
N PHE A 36 20.35 9.50 6.44
CA PHE A 36 19.06 10.19 6.64
C PHE A 36 18.87 11.41 5.73
N ALA A 37 19.95 12.00 5.21
CA ALA A 37 19.88 13.13 4.28
C ALA A 37 19.68 12.71 2.81
N ASP A 38 19.82 11.43 2.48
CA ASP A 38 19.49 10.91 1.16
C ASP A 38 17.98 10.93 0.93
N LEU A 39 17.51 12.05 0.37
CA LEU A 39 16.11 12.25 -0.02
C LEU A 39 15.59 11.08 -0.86
N SER A 40 16.43 10.45 -1.69
CA SER A 40 16.02 9.28 -2.49
C SER A 40 15.58 8.10 -1.62
N LYS A 41 16.25 7.90 -0.48
CA LYS A 41 15.92 6.81 0.45
C LYS A 41 14.63 7.12 1.23
N ALA A 42 14.48 8.35 1.70
CA ALA A 42 13.25 8.81 2.36
C ALA A 42 12.04 8.72 1.41
N GLU A 43 12.21 9.16 0.15
CA GLU A 43 11.21 9.03 -0.91
C GLU A 43 10.84 7.57 -1.17
N LYS A 44 11.83 6.65 -1.26
CA LYS A 44 11.56 5.21 -1.41
C LYS A 44 10.76 4.63 -0.25
N TYR A 45 11.10 4.98 1.00
CA TYR A 45 10.32 4.54 2.16
C TYR A 45 8.89 5.08 2.10
N GLN A 46 8.71 6.35 1.74
CA GLN A 46 7.39 6.96 1.60
C GLN A 46 6.58 6.28 0.49
N ILE A 47 7.19 6.00 -0.67
CA ILE A 47 6.57 5.25 -1.77
C ILE A 47 6.14 3.85 -1.32
N ASN A 48 7.03 3.11 -0.65
CA ASN A 48 6.71 1.76 -0.16
C ASN A 48 5.56 1.79 0.85
N ARG A 49 5.56 2.77 1.75
CA ARG A 49 4.50 2.96 2.73
C ARG A 49 3.16 3.28 2.06
N ILE A 50 3.13 4.20 1.09
CA ILE A 50 1.93 4.53 0.32
C ILE A 50 1.41 3.28 -0.41
N ALA A 51 2.29 2.53 -1.08
CA ALA A 51 1.92 1.30 -1.78
C ALA A 51 1.36 0.23 -0.83
N GLU A 52 1.90 0.11 0.39
CA GLU A 52 1.38 -0.80 1.42
C GLU A 52 0.01 -0.36 1.94
N GLU A 53 -0.18 0.93 2.22
CA GLU A 53 -1.48 1.50 2.60
C GLU A 53 -2.53 1.29 1.50
N GLU A 54 -2.18 1.50 0.23
CA GLU A 54 -3.05 1.23 -0.92
C GLU A 54 -3.44 -0.24 -1.03
N ARG A 55 -2.48 -1.16 -0.83
CA ARG A 55 -2.75 -2.61 -0.82
C ARG A 55 -3.69 -3.00 0.31
N ILE A 56 -3.47 -2.48 1.52
CA ILE A 56 -4.34 -2.73 2.67
C ILE A 56 -5.75 -2.21 2.39
N ASN A 57 -5.87 -0.98 1.87
CA ASN A 57 -7.15 -0.38 1.49
C ASN A 57 -7.87 -1.19 0.40
N GLN A 58 -7.13 -1.69 -0.60
CA GLN A 58 -7.70 -2.54 -1.64
C GLN A 58 -8.18 -3.88 -1.08
N TRP A 59 -7.39 -4.50 -0.20
CA TRP A 59 -7.78 -5.74 0.47
C TRP A 59 -9.03 -5.53 1.32
N TYR A 60 -9.08 -4.45 2.11
CA TYR A 60 -10.21 -4.12 2.97
C TYR A 60 -11.49 -3.87 2.17
N ARG A 61 -11.43 -3.06 1.09
CA ARG A 61 -12.57 -2.87 0.18
C ARG A 61 -13.10 -4.18 -0.40
N LYS A 62 -12.20 -5.08 -0.81
CA LYS A 62 -12.58 -6.39 -1.32
C LYS A 62 -13.22 -7.25 -0.23
N TYR A 63 -12.68 -7.20 0.99
CA TYR A 63 -13.22 -7.92 2.12
C TYR A 63 -14.66 -7.46 2.45
N GLU A 64 -14.88 -6.15 2.59
CA GLU A 64 -16.21 -5.59 2.87
C GLU A 64 -17.23 -5.92 1.78
N LEU A 65 -16.83 -5.82 0.52
CA LEU A 65 -17.70 -6.19 -0.61
C LEU A 65 -18.11 -7.66 -0.52
N ASN A 66 -17.16 -8.58 -0.25
CA ASN A 66 -17.49 -10.00 -0.09
C ASN A 66 -18.43 -10.24 1.08
N GLN A 67 -18.24 -9.54 2.20
CA GLN A 67 -19.17 -9.66 3.33
C GLN A 67 -20.57 -9.15 3.00
N ALA A 68 -20.69 -8.08 2.21
CA ALA A 68 -21.97 -7.58 1.77
C ALA A 68 -22.66 -8.55 0.79
N LEU A 69 -21.91 -9.12 -0.16
CA LEU A 69 -22.40 -10.13 -1.10
C LEU A 69 -22.90 -11.40 -0.38
N ASN A 70 -22.23 -11.83 0.69
CA ASN A 70 -22.64 -12.99 1.49
C ASN A 70 -23.97 -12.80 2.23
N LYS A 71 -24.44 -11.55 2.41
CA LYS A 71 -25.75 -11.26 3.02
C LYS A 71 -26.91 -11.26 2.00
N LEU A 72 -26.61 -11.41 0.70
CA LEU A 72 -27.62 -11.61 -0.33
C LEU A 72 -28.12 -13.06 -0.33
N ASN A 73 -29.36 -13.27 -0.75
CA ASN A 73 -29.87 -14.63 -0.97
C ASN A 73 -29.35 -15.21 -2.31
N ASP A 74 -29.51 -16.51 -2.52
CA ASP A 74 -28.98 -17.22 -3.71
C ASP A 74 -29.41 -16.60 -5.04
N GLN A 75 -30.68 -16.17 -5.15
CA GLN A 75 -31.20 -15.55 -6.36
C GLN A 75 -30.59 -14.16 -6.59
N GLU A 76 -30.47 -13.36 -5.53
CA GLU A 76 -29.84 -12.03 -5.58
C GLU A 76 -28.35 -12.15 -5.95
N GLN A 77 -27.63 -13.11 -5.34
CA GLN A 77 -26.24 -13.40 -5.67
C GLN A 77 -26.09 -13.83 -7.12
N TYR A 78 -26.96 -14.72 -7.61
CA TYR A 78 -26.93 -15.18 -9.00
C TYR A 78 -27.08 -14.02 -9.99
N ILE A 79 -28.02 -13.11 -9.76
CA ILE A 79 -28.22 -11.94 -10.61
C ILE A 79 -26.96 -11.06 -10.65
N ILE A 80 -26.35 -10.80 -9.49
CA ILE A 80 -25.12 -10.00 -9.41
C ILE A 80 -23.94 -10.70 -10.10
N GLN A 81 -23.78 -12.01 -9.90
CA GLN A 81 -22.73 -12.82 -10.52
C GLN A 81 -22.83 -12.83 -12.05
N GLU A 82 -24.01 -13.08 -12.60
CA GLU A 82 -24.20 -13.14 -14.05
C GLU A 82 -23.98 -11.77 -14.71
N ILE A 83 -24.50 -10.68 -14.12
CA ILE A 83 -24.41 -9.34 -14.71
C ILE A 83 -23.01 -8.73 -14.53
N PHE A 84 -22.49 -8.69 -13.30
CA PHE A 84 -21.29 -7.90 -12.98
C PHE A 84 -19.99 -8.69 -13.07
N PHE A 85 -20.02 -10.02 -12.86
CA PHE A 85 -18.81 -10.84 -12.85
C PHE A 85 -18.63 -11.64 -14.15
N LYS A 86 -19.73 -12.11 -14.75
CA LYS A 86 -19.70 -12.85 -16.03
C LYS A 86 -19.97 -11.97 -17.25
N GLY A 87 -20.47 -10.74 -17.04
CA GLY A 87 -20.68 -9.77 -18.12
C GLY A 87 -21.88 -10.08 -19.02
N HIS A 88 -22.84 -10.89 -18.58
CA HIS A 88 -24.08 -11.09 -19.31
C HIS A 88 -24.92 -9.81 -19.27
N SER A 89 -25.60 -9.51 -20.38
CA SER A 89 -26.56 -8.42 -20.42
C SER A 89 -27.82 -8.78 -19.59
N GLU A 90 -28.51 -7.74 -19.11
CA GLU A 90 -29.79 -7.90 -18.43
C GLU A 90 -30.82 -8.61 -19.31
N ARG A 91 -30.80 -8.34 -20.61
CA ARG A 91 -31.69 -9.00 -21.58
C ARG A 91 -31.44 -10.51 -21.65
N GLU A 92 -30.18 -10.92 -21.83
CA GLU A 92 -29.81 -12.35 -21.89
C GLU A 92 -30.16 -13.08 -20.60
N LEU A 93 -29.90 -12.46 -19.45
CA LEU A 93 -30.23 -13.06 -18.16
C LEU A 93 -31.74 -13.13 -17.94
N ALA A 94 -32.50 -12.11 -18.37
CA ALA A 94 -33.94 -12.08 -18.25
C ALA A 94 -34.59 -13.19 -19.10
N GLU A 95 -34.12 -13.36 -20.34
CA GLU A 95 -34.53 -14.46 -21.22
C GLU A 95 -34.23 -15.82 -20.58
N LYS A 96 -33.02 -16.00 -20.04
CA LYS A 96 -32.60 -17.23 -19.33
C LYS A 96 -33.47 -17.55 -18.11
N MET A 97 -33.94 -16.53 -17.40
CA MET A 97 -34.80 -16.67 -16.22
C MET A 97 -36.30 -16.71 -16.56
N GLY A 98 -36.69 -16.54 -17.84
CA GLY A 98 -38.09 -16.45 -18.24
C GLY A 98 -38.82 -15.22 -17.68
N LEU A 99 -38.09 -14.13 -17.43
CA LEU A 99 -38.62 -12.90 -16.85
C LEU A 99 -38.63 -11.77 -17.89
N PRO A 100 -39.55 -10.80 -17.78
CA PRO A 100 -39.42 -9.54 -18.50
C PRO A 100 -38.13 -8.81 -18.09
N GLU A 101 -37.39 -8.26 -19.05
CA GLU A 101 -36.15 -7.50 -18.81
C GLU A 101 -36.33 -6.40 -17.76
N LYS A 102 -37.46 -5.69 -17.81
CA LYS A 102 -37.80 -4.64 -16.83
C LYS A 102 -37.90 -5.18 -15.39
N THR A 103 -38.39 -6.40 -15.23
CA THR A 103 -38.47 -7.06 -13.91
C THR A 103 -37.07 -7.37 -13.39
N LEU A 104 -36.18 -7.89 -14.24
CA LEU A 104 -34.80 -8.15 -13.86
C LEU A 104 -34.07 -6.84 -13.49
N ASN A 105 -34.25 -5.78 -14.27
CA ASN A 105 -33.67 -4.47 -13.99
C ASN A 105 -34.14 -3.92 -12.61
N ASN A 106 -35.43 -4.09 -12.28
CA ASN A 106 -35.97 -3.73 -10.97
C ASN A 106 -35.34 -4.57 -9.84
N HIS A 107 -35.16 -5.87 -10.04
CA HIS A 107 -34.48 -6.75 -9.07
C HIS A 107 -33.04 -6.31 -8.85
N LYS A 108 -32.27 -6.10 -9.92
CA LYS A 108 -30.89 -5.59 -9.88
C LYS A 108 -30.81 -4.29 -9.07
N HIS A 109 -31.69 -3.32 -9.33
CA HIS A 109 -31.70 -2.07 -8.57
C HIS A 109 -31.99 -2.26 -7.08
N LYS A 110 -32.95 -3.12 -6.72
CA LYS A 110 -33.23 -3.45 -5.32
C LYS A 110 -32.03 -4.11 -4.63
N ILE A 111 -31.33 -5.01 -5.34
CA ILE A 111 -30.13 -5.66 -4.81
C ILE A 111 -29.01 -4.64 -4.57
N LEU A 112 -28.77 -3.73 -5.51
CA LEU A 112 -27.76 -2.67 -5.36
C LEU A 112 -28.11 -1.71 -4.21
N GLN A 113 -29.38 -1.36 -4.02
CA GLN A 113 -29.83 -0.57 -2.87
C GLN A 113 -29.59 -1.31 -1.54
N LYS A 114 -29.86 -2.62 -1.50
CA LYS A 114 -29.61 -3.47 -0.35
C LYS A 114 -28.11 -3.55 -0.02
N LEU A 115 -27.27 -3.78 -1.03
CA LEU A 115 -25.80 -3.78 -0.87
C LEU A 115 -25.30 -2.43 -0.34
N ARG A 116 -25.78 -1.31 -0.90
CA ARG A 116 -25.40 0.03 -0.44
C ARG A 116 -25.77 0.25 1.03
N LYS A 117 -26.94 -0.21 1.45
CA LYS A 117 -27.38 -0.13 2.85
C LYS A 117 -26.49 -0.97 3.77
N ILE A 118 -26.20 -2.21 3.39
CA ILE A 118 -25.31 -3.11 4.14
C ILE A 118 -23.91 -2.51 4.32
N MET A 119 -23.37 -1.89 3.27
CA MET A 119 -22.03 -1.30 3.31
C MET A 119 -21.98 0.06 4.01
N ALA A 120 -23.12 0.74 4.18
CA ALA A 120 -23.21 1.99 4.93
C ALA A 120 -23.48 1.77 6.43
N GLU A 121 -23.96 0.59 6.82
CA GLU A 121 -24.26 0.20 8.21
C GLU A 121 -23.10 -0.52 8.91
N ASN A 122 -22.03 -0.87 8.16
CA ASN A 122 -20.77 -1.40 8.69
C ASN A 122 -19.75 -0.26 8.83
#